data_AF-A0A8H9K6X7-F1
#
_entry.id   AF-A0A8H9K6X7-F1
#
_cell.length_a   1.000
_cell.length_b   1.000
_cell.length_c   1.000
_cell.angle_alpha   90.00
_cell.angle_beta   90.00
_cell.angle_gamma   90.00
#
_symmetry.space_group_name_H-M   'P 1'
#
loop_
_entity.id
_entity.type
_entity.pdbx_description
1 polymer ?
#
loop_
_entity_poly.entity_id
_entity_poly.type
_entity_poly.pdbx_seq_one_letter_code
_entity_poly.pdbx_strand_id
1 'polypeptide(L)'
;MSKSIYSQDLRARSNDAVLSFYYTNYKEGDLDLNADYQRDYVWGVVEQQALLQSVFMRVPLHATSVIIRETFSKSNKPYCEQVDGKQRVTTLIKFQDNEIPYVDPETKKEIYFRDLSKFDQSEFRKTRLPYLSLETSDGSEPTRLQVLEYFHRTNFAGVPQSEQHREYIETEIEKEKAKQVI
;
A
#
# COMPACT_ATOMS: atom_id res chain seq x y z
N MET A 1 -35.27 21.90 10.10
CA MET A 1 -34.07 21.14 10.49
C MET A 1 -32.93 21.55 9.58
N SER A 2 -31.73 21.85 10.09
CA SER A 2 -30.60 22.21 9.22
C SER A 2 -30.11 20.96 8.49
N LYS A 3 -29.90 21.04 7.17
CA LYS A 3 -29.32 19.94 6.39
C LYS A 3 -27.89 19.68 6.89
N SER A 4 -27.53 18.40 7.05
CA SER A 4 -26.15 18.00 7.36
C SER A 4 -25.21 18.50 6.27
N ILE A 5 -24.06 19.04 6.67
CA ILE A 5 -22.98 19.46 5.74
C ILE A 5 -22.05 18.29 5.37
N TYR A 6 -22.19 17.13 6.02
CA TYR A 6 -21.47 15.92 5.63
C TYR A 6 -22.09 15.34 4.35
N SER A 7 -21.28 15.20 3.29
CA SER A 7 -21.67 14.41 2.11
C SER A 7 -21.90 12.96 2.54
N GLN A 8 -22.93 12.33 1.99
CA GLN A 8 -23.24 10.93 2.22
C GLN A 8 -22.81 10.03 1.04
N ASP A 9 -21.98 10.54 0.13
CA ASP A 9 -21.84 9.90 -1.18
C ASP A 9 -20.79 8.77 -1.16
N LEU A 10 -19.62 9.00 -0.56
CA LEU A 10 -18.54 8.01 -0.43
C LEU A 10 -17.96 7.99 0.99
N ARG A 11 -17.79 6.80 1.56
CA ARG A 11 -17.21 6.57 2.89
C ARG A 11 -16.01 5.64 2.79
N ALA A 12 -15.04 5.86 3.67
CA ALA A 12 -13.88 4.99 3.84
C ALA A 12 -14.00 4.25 5.17
N ARG A 13 -13.97 2.91 5.13
CA ARG A 13 -13.97 2.05 6.33
C ARG A 13 -12.59 1.43 6.51
N SER A 14 -12.02 1.57 7.71
CA SER A 14 -10.72 1.00 8.06
C SER A 14 -10.80 -0.50 8.29
N ASN A 15 -9.90 -1.24 7.66
CA ASN A 15 -9.73 -2.68 7.77
C ASN A 15 -8.23 -3.03 7.67
N ASP A 16 -7.90 -4.31 7.76
CA ASP A 16 -6.59 -4.84 7.43
C ASP A 16 -6.68 -6.21 6.75
N ALA A 17 -5.64 -6.58 6.02
CA ALA A 17 -5.48 -7.90 5.44
C ALA A 17 -4.02 -8.33 5.48
N VAL A 18 -3.79 -9.63 5.51
CA VAL A 18 -2.43 -10.20 5.40
C VAL A 18 -1.94 -10.12 3.95
N LEU A 19 -0.63 -10.04 3.71
CA LEU A 19 -0.08 -9.95 2.35
C LEU A 19 -0.48 -11.11 1.43
N SER A 20 -0.73 -12.30 1.99
CA SER A 20 -1.24 -13.43 1.20
C SER A 20 -2.59 -13.15 0.54
N PHE A 21 -3.44 -12.30 1.13
CA PHE A 21 -4.71 -11.89 0.51
C PHE A 21 -4.44 -11.15 -0.82
N TYR A 22 -3.59 -10.13 -0.80
CA TYR A 22 -3.24 -9.35 -1.99
C TYR A 22 -2.56 -10.21 -3.04
N TYR A 23 -1.62 -11.07 -2.62
CA TYR A 23 -0.88 -11.93 -3.54
C TYR A 23 -1.80 -12.95 -4.22
N THR A 24 -2.64 -13.67 -3.46
CA THR A 24 -3.56 -14.66 -4.03
C THR A 24 -4.56 -14.02 -4.99
N ASN A 25 -5.23 -12.94 -4.59
CA ASN A 25 -6.18 -12.25 -5.47
C ASN A 25 -5.48 -11.70 -6.72
N TYR A 26 -4.25 -11.20 -6.62
CA TYR A 26 -3.50 -10.78 -7.81
C TYR A 26 -3.21 -11.96 -8.76
N LYS A 27 -2.76 -13.11 -8.24
CA LYS A 27 -2.48 -14.31 -9.05
C LYS A 27 -3.73 -14.91 -9.68
N GLU A 28 -4.87 -14.76 -9.04
CA GLU A 28 -6.17 -15.24 -9.55
C GLU A 28 -6.83 -14.27 -10.54
N GLY A 29 -6.28 -13.05 -10.69
CA GLY A 29 -6.86 -12.00 -11.55
C GLY A 29 -7.99 -11.21 -10.88
N ASP A 30 -8.14 -11.37 -9.56
CA ASP A 30 -9.21 -10.80 -8.74
C ASP A 30 -8.84 -9.48 -8.07
N LEU A 31 -7.56 -9.09 -8.13
CA LEU A 31 -7.08 -7.77 -7.72
C LEU A 31 -6.65 -6.95 -8.94
N ASP A 32 -7.40 -5.89 -9.25
CA ASP A 32 -7.04 -4.91 -10.26
C ASP A 32 -6.00 -3.91 -9.74
N LEU A 33 -4.80 -3.97 -10.33
CA LEU A 33 -3.73 -2.99 -10.14
C LEU A 33 -3.55 -2.09 -11.38
N ASN A 34 -4.42 -2.16 -12.38
CA ASN A 34 -4.26 -1.50 -13.67
C ASN A 34 -5.47 -0.63 -14.03
N ALA A 35 -6.13 -0.05 -13.03
CA ALA A 35 -7.16 0.96 -13.24
C ALA A 35 -6.63 2.13 -14.09
N ASP A 36 -7.41 2.56 -15.07
CA ASP A 36 -7.00 3.47 -16.16
C ASP A 36 -6.58 4.88 -15.72
N TYR A 37 -7.03 5.32 -14.54
CA TYR A 37 -6.66 6.60 -13.94
C TYR A 37 -5.34 6.54 -13.17
N GLN A 38 -4.74 5.35 -13.03
CA GLN A 38 -3.46 5.19 -12.34
C GLN A 38 -2.29 5.20 -13.33
N ARG A 39 -1.21 5.88 -12.92
CA ARG A 39 0.09 5.78 -13.60
C ARG A 39 0.67 4.38 -13.54
N ASP A 40 1.60 4.05 -14.43
CA ASP A 40 2.36 2.80 -14.40
C ASP A 40 3.14 2.59 -13.09
N TYR A 41 3.71 1.39 -12.93
CA TYR A 41 4.65 1.13 -11.83
C TYR A 41 5.96 1.90 -12.07
N VAL A 42 6.33 2.76 -11.12
CA VAL A 42 7.48 3.68 -11.26
C VAL A 42 8.42 3.69 -10.06
N TRP A 43 8.13 2.91 -9.01
CA TRP A 43 9.03 2.80 -7.86
C TRP A 43 10.34 2.14 -8.27
N GLY A 44 11.45 2.81 -7.96
CA GLY A 44 12.80 2.30 -8.15
C GLY A 44 13.33 1.62 -6.90
N VAL A 45 14.63 1.31 -6.89
CA VAL A 45 15.27 0.56 -5.80
C VAL A 45 15.10 1.28 -4.46
N VAL A 46 15.18 2.62 -4.42
CA VAL A 46 15.10 3.39 -3.18
C VAL A 46 13.74 3.19 -2.48
N GLU A 47 12.63 3.40 -3.19
CA GLU A 47 11.29 3.25 -2.62
C GLU A 47 10.96 1.78 -2.31
N GLN A 48 11.42 0.87 -3.17
CA GLN A 48 11.25 -0.57 -2.96
C GLN A 48 11.93 -1.04 -1.67
N GLN A 49 13.20 -0.65 -1.46
CA GLN A 49 13.95 -1.03 -0.27
C GLN A 49 13.36 -0.40 0.99
N ALA A 50 12.94 0.87 0.96
CA ALA A 50 12.31 1.52 2.11
C ALA A 50 11.04 0.77 2.57
N LEU A 51 10.22 0.29 1.63
CA LEU A 51 9.04 -0.51 1.96
C LEU A 51 9.42 -1.89 2.52
N LEU A 52 10.35 -2.61 1.87
CA LEU A 52 10.77 -3.94 2.34
C LEU A 52 11.44 -3.88 3.71
N GLN A 53 12.29 -2.88 3.95
CA GLN A 53 12.85 -2.60 5.26
C GLN A 53 11.76 -2.38 6.31
N SER A 54 10.73 -1.59 5.98
CA SER A 54 9.59 -1.40 6.89
C SER A 54 8.91 -2.73 7.26
N VAL A 55 8.73 -3.63 6.28
CA VAL A 55 8.17 -4.97 6.53
C VAL A 55 9.05 -5.79 7.47
N PHE A 56 10.35 -5.91 7.17
CA PHE A 56 11.26 -6.75 7.95
C PHE A 56 11.56 -6.18 9.34
N MET A 57 11.53 -4.85 9.50
CA MET A 57 11.65 -4.18 10.79
C MET A 57 10.33 -4.07 11.55
N ARG A 58 9.22 -4.62 11.01
CA ARG A 58 7.87 -4.55 11.59
C ARG A 58 7.40 -3.11 11.86
N VAL A 59 7.86 -2.17 11.04
CA VAL A 59 7.34 -0.80 11.03
C VAL A 59 5.93 -0.82 10.44
N PRO A 60 4.94 -0.16 11.07
CA PRO A 60 3.57 -0.12 10.54
C PRO A 60 3.53 0.39 9.09
N LEU A 61 2.89 -0.38 8.22
CA LEU A 61 2.68 0.02 6.84
C LEU A 61 1.55 1.04 6.75
N HIS A 62 1.73 2.06 5.93
CA HIS A 62 0.67 3.02 5.63
C HIS A 62 -0.52 2.31 4.96
N ALA A 63 -1.73 2.78 5.26
CA ALA A 63 -2.95 2.23 4.67
C ALA A 63 -2.98 2.41 3.15
N THR A 64 -3.59 1.45 2.47
CA THR A 64 -3.97 1.55 1.05
C THR A 64 -5.47 1.80 0.93
N SER A 65 -6.02 1.95 -0.27
CA SER A 65 -7.48 2.08 -0.46
C SER A 65 -7.95 1.19 -1.58
N VAL A 66 -9.10 0.54 -1.39
CA VAL A 66 -9.65 -0.46 -2.31
C VAL A 66 -11.16 -0.30 -2.45
N ILE A 67 -11.70 -0.76 -3.56
CA ILE A 67 -13.14 -1.04 -3.72
C ILE A 67 -13.28 -2.55 -3.73
N ILE A 68 -14.13 -3.10 -2.85
CA ILE A 68 -14.45 -4.52 -2.80
C ILE A 68 -15.84 -4.72 -3.39
N ARG A 69 -15.98 -5.65 -4.33
CA ARG A 69 -17.21 -5.91 -5.07
C ARG A 69 -17.82 -7.22 -4.62
N GLU A 70 -19.13 -7.23 -4.31
CA GLU A 70 -19.79 -8.42 -3.75
C GLU A 70 -20.00 -9.56 -4.75
N THR A 71 -19.90 -9.33 -6.07
CA THR A 71 -20.14 -10.37 -7.08
C THR A 71 -19.11 -10.37 -8.21
N PHE A 72 -18.42 -11.50 -8.36
CA PHE A 72 -17.54 -11.81 -9.50
C PHE A 72 -18.29 -11.88 -10.83
N SER A 73 -19.59 -12.25 -10.83
CA SER A 73 -20.23 -12.79 -12.03
C SER A 73 -21.08 -11.82 -12.88
N LYS A 74 -21.42 -10.62 -12.39
CA LYS A 74 -22.36 -9.73 -13.10
C LYS A 74 -21.70 -8.66 -13.98
N SER A 75 -20.43 -8.34 -13.76
CA SER A 75 -19.79 -7.16 -14.37
C SER A 75 -18.50 -7.43 -15.13
N ASN A 76 -17.99 -8.67 -15.14
CA ASN A 76 -16.68 -9.02 -15.71
C ASN A 76 -15.52 -8.16 -15.16
N LYS A 77 -15.70 -7.59 -13.96
CA LYS A 77 -14.72 -6.78 -13.25
C LYS A 77 -14.04 -7.63 -12.16
N PRO A 78 -12.76 -7.39 -11.85
CA PRO A 78 -12.07 -8.04 -10.73
C PRO A 78 -12.81 -7.80 -9.40
N TYR A 79 -12.67 -8.72 -8.45
CA TYR A 79 -13.30 -8.64 -7.12
C TYR A 79 -12.88 -7.40 -6.33
N CYS A 80 -11.60 -7.03 -6.43
CA CYS A 80 -11.00 -5.92 -5.72
C CYS A 80 -10.35 -4.98 -6.72
N GLU A 81 -10.62 -3.69 -6.59
CA GLU A 81 -9.93 -2.64 -7.35
C GLU A 81 -9.06 -1.84 -6.39
N GLN A 82 -7.75 -1.85 -6.61
CA GLN A 82 -6.84 -1.02 -5.83
C GLN A 82 -7.00 0.43 -6.26
N VAL A 83 -7.39 1.34 -5.37
CA VAL A 83 -7.59 2.76 -5.68
C VAL A 83 -6.36 3.61 -5.33
N ASP A 84 -5.82 3.43 -4.14
CA ASP A 84 -4.58 4.08 -3.68
C ASP A 84 -3.59 3.04 -3.19
N GLY A 85 -2.28 3.30 -3.34
CA GLY A 85 -1.24 2.42 -2.79
C GLY A 85 -0.78 1.31 -3.73
N LYS A 86 -1.14 1.34 -5.01
CA LYS A 86 -0.68 0.38 -6.03
C LYS A 86 0.82 0.09 -5.95
N GLN A 87 1.64 1.14 -5.93
CA GLN A 87 3.10 0.98 -5.97
C GLN A 87 3.62 0.13 -4.81
N ARG A 88 2.99 0.25 -3.63
CA ARG A 88 3.31 -0.57 -2.45
C ARG A 88 2.93 -2.03 -2.68
N VAL A 89 1.67 -2.28 -3.07
CA VAL A 89 1.15 -3.63 -3.29
C VAL A 89 1.93 -4.35 -4.39
N THR A 90 2.20 -3.68 -5.51
CA THR A 90 3.03 -4.21 -6.60
C THR A 90 4.43 -4.55 -6.12
N THR A 91 5.08 -3.70 -5.31
CA THR A 91 6.42 -3.98 -4.77
C THR A 91 6.44 -5.25 -3.90
N LEU A 92 5.45 -5.42 -3.03
CA LEU A 92 5.33 -6.59 -2.15
C LEU A 92 5.13 -7.88 -2.97
N ILE A 93 4.32 -7.81 -4.03
CA ILE A 93 4.12 -8.91 -4.97
C ILE A 93 5.43 -9.24 -5.71
N LYS A 94 6.10 -8.24 -6.28
CA LYS A 94 7.37 -8.41 -7.00
C LYS A 94 8.45 -9.05 -6.12
N PHE A 95 8.53 -8.68 -4.85
CA PHE A 95 9.44 -9.33 -3.91
C PHE A 95 9.07 -10.80 -3.70
N GLN A 96 7.80 -11.10 -3.42
CA GLN A 96 7.33 -12.47 -3.23
C GLN A 96 7.51 -13.35 -4.49
N ASP A 97 7.41 -12.75 -5.68
CA ASP A 97 7.68 -13.37 -6.98
C ASP A 97 9.17 -13.54 -7.30
N ASN A 98 10.07 -13.06 -6.44
CA ASN A 98 11.53 -13.05 -6.64
C ASN A 98 11.99 -12.18 -7.83
N GLU A 99 11.20 -11.19 -8.22
CA GLU A 99 11.57 -10.23 -9.27
C GLU A 99 12.50 -9.13 -8.74
N ILE A 100 12.42 -8.82 -7.44
CA ILE A 100 13.29 -7.86 -6.77
C ILE A 100 13.84 -8.45 -5.46
N PRO A 101 15.08 -8.12 -5.07
CA PRO A 101 15.63 -8.53 -3.79
C PRO A 101 15.30 -7.52 -2.67
N TYR A 102 15.40 -7.99 -1.44
CA TYR A 102 15.71 -7.14 -0.29
C TYR A 102 17.23 -7.03 -0.18
N VAL A 103 17.74 -5.80 -0.01
CA VAL A 103 19.16 -5.54 0.19
C VAL A 103 19.38 -5.28 1.66
N ASP A 104 20.08 -6.19 2.31
CA ASP A 104 20.41 -6.07 3.73
C ASP A 104 21.27 -4.79 3.96
N PRO A 105 20.85 -3.89 4.85
CA PRO A 105 21.50 -2.58 5.00
C PRO A 105 22.92 -2.68 5.57
N GLU A 106 23.26 -3.74 6.29
CA GLU A 106 24.57 -3.92 6.93
C GLU A 106 25.53 -4.68 6.01
N THR A 107 25.10 -5.85 5.53
CA THR A 107 25.93 -6.77 4.73
C THR A 107 25.90 -6.47 3.24
N LYS A 108 24.96 -5.62 2.78
CA LYS A 108 24.69 -5.32 1.35
C LYS A 108 24.32 -6.55 0.52
N LYS A 109 23.98 -7.66 1.17
CA LYS A 109 23.59 -8.89 0.49
C LYS A 109 22.18 -8.75 -0.08
N GLU A 110 22.02 -9.17 -1.32
CA GLU A 110 20.69 -9.38 -1.92
C GLU A 110 20.08 -10.68 -1.41
N ILE A 111 18.84 -10.59 -0.94
CA ILE A 111 18.05 -11.69 -0.41
C ILE A 111 16.72 -11.70 -1.16
N TYR A 112 16.47 -12.74 -1.95
CA TYR A 112 15.19 -12.93 -2.62
C TYR A 112 14.23 -13.69 -1.69
N PHE A 113 12.92 -13.60 -1.96
CA PHE A 113 11.92 -14.30 -1.14
C PHE A 113 12.17 -15.80 -1.00
N ARG A 114 12.68 -16.46 -2.04
CA ARG A 114 13.06 -17.88 -2.06
C ARG A 114 14.24 -18.21 -1.14
N ASP A 115 15.10 -17.23 -0.85
CA ASP A 115 16.28 -17.39 0.00
C ASP A 115 15.92 -17.30 1.49
N LEU A 116 14.74 -16.77 1.82
CA LEU A 116 14.23 -16.70 3.18
C LEU A 116 13.93 -18.10 3.75
N SER A 117 14.09 -18.25 5.06
CA SER A 117 13.65 -19.45 5.77
C SER A 117 12.14 -19.66 5.61
N LYS A 118 11.65 -20.91 5.79
CA LYS A 118 10.20 -21.18 5.72
C LYS A 118 9.41 -20.39 6.77
N PHE A 119 10.03 -20.13 7.91
CA PHE A 119 9.47 -19.29 8.95
C PHE A 119 9.32 -17.83 8.47
N ASP A 120 10.39 -17.24 7.94
CA ASP A 120 10.37 -15.84 7.49
C ASP A 120 9.45 -15.63 6.27
N GLN A 121 9.38 -16.59 5.35
CA GLN A 121 8.40 -16.55 4.27
C GLN A 121 6.95 -16.59 4.80
N SER A 122 6.71 -17.34 5.89
CA SER A 122 5.41 -17.35 6.56
C SER A 122 5.12 -16.02 7.24
N GLU A 123 6.08 -15.46 7.96
CA GLU A 123 5.93 -14.15 8.63
C GLU A 123 5.65 -13.04 7.62
N PHE A 124 6.42 -12.97 6.53
CA PHE A 124 6.18 -12.01 5.45
C PHE A 124 4.75 -12.12 4.88
N ARG A 125 4.30 -13.34 4.56
CA ARG A 125 2.94 -13.58 4.06
C ARG A 125 1.84 -13.16 5.04
N LYS A 126 2.13 -13.20 6.35
CA LYS A 126 1.23 -12.81 7.44
C LYS A 126 1.34 -11.35 7.85
N THR A 127 2.30 -10.59 7.30
CA THR A 127 2.38 -9.15 7.52
C THR A 127 1.04 -8.50 7.17
N ARG A 128 0.52 -7.69 8.10
CA ARG A 128 -0.76 -7.00 7.92
C ARG A 128 -0.54 -5.67 7.21
N LEU A 129 -1.27 -5.47 6.11
CA LEU A 129 -1.36 -4.21 5.40
C LEU A 129 -2.73 -3.60 5.70
N PRO A 130 -2.79 -2.44 6.38
CA PRO A 130 -4.04 -1.72 6.56
C PRO A 130 -4.63 -1.25 5.22
N TYR A 131 -5.94 -1.22 5.11
CA TYR A 131 -6.62 -0.64 3.95
C TYR A 131 -7.94 0.04 4.32
N LEU A 132 -8.35 0.95 3.46
CA LEU A 132 -9.64 1.62 3.50
C LEU A 132 -10.54 1.01 2.41
N SER A 133 -11.67 0.39 2.79
CA SER A 133 -12.71 0.02 1.82
C SER A 133 -13.54 1.25 1.49
N LEU A 134 -13.68 1.55 0.20
CA LEU A 134 -14.50 2.65 -0.29
C LEU A 134 -15.91 2.14 -0.58
N GLU A 135 -16.89 2.67 0.13
CA GLU A 135 -18.26 2.21 0.14
C GLU A 135 -19.21 3.41 0.01
N THR A 136 -20.31 3.27 -0.73
CA THR A 136 -21.37 4.29 -0.71
C THR A 136 -22.31 4.04 0.47
N SER A 137 -23.05 5.08 0.88
CA SER A 137 -23.99 4.94 2.01
C SER A 137 -25.19 4.03 1.72
N ASP A 138 -25.56 3.86 0.45
CA ASP A 138 -26.69 3.05 0.00
C ASP A 138 -26.29 1.62 -0.40
N GLY A 139 -25.00 1.27 -0.28
CA GLY A 139 -24.47 -0.05 -0.63
C GLY A 139 -24.26 -0.27 -2.14
N SER A 140 -24.52 0.75 -2.97
CA SER A 140 -24.14 0.71 -4.38
C SER A 140 -22.62 0.77 -4.58
N GLU A 141 -22.15 0.39 -5.77
CA GLU A 141 -20.74 0.56 -6.12
C GLU A 141 -20.40 2.05 -6.26
N PRO A 142 -19.24 2.51 -5.75
CA PRO A 142 -18.75 3.85 -6.02
C PRO A 142 -18.72 4.18 -7.51
N THR A 143 -19.30 5.32 -7.89
CA THR A 143 -19.22 5.84 -9.25
C THR A 143 -17.80 6.25 -9.60
N ARG A 144 -17.45 6.22 -10.89
CA ARG A 144 -16.13 6.68 -11.37
C ARG A 144 -15.78 8.08 -10.89
N LEU A 145 -16.74 9.02 -10.88
CA LEU A 145 -16.49 10.38 -10.41
C LEU A 145 -16.05 10.39 -8.94
N GLN A 146 -16.75 9.66 -8.07
CA GLN A 146 -16.39 9.57 -6.65
C GLN A 146 -15.00 8.96 -6.44
N VAL A 147 -14.65 7.93 -7.22
CA VAL A 147 -13.33 7.30 -7.17
C VAL A 147 -12.23 8.28 -7.59
N LEU A 148 -12.45 9.03 -8.68
CA LEU A 148 -11.50 10.04 -9.16
C LEU A 148 -11.35 11.21 -8.19
N GLU A 149 -12.44 11.70 -7.60
CA GLU A 149 -12.40 12.76 -6.59
C GLU A 149 -11.67 12.31 -5.32
N TYR A 150 -11.92 11.08 -4.87
CA TYR A 150 -11.19 10.46 -3.76
C TYR A 150 -9.70 10.36 -4.08
N PHE A 151 -9.35 9.74 -5.22
CA PHE A 151 -7.98 9.56 -5.67
C PHE A 151 -7.23 10.90 -5.76
N HIS A 152 -7.87 11.91 -6.37
CA HIS A 152 -7.29 13.23 -6.49
C HIS A 152 -7.03 13.86 -5.12
N ARG A 153 -8.00 13.75 -4.20
CA ARG A 153 -7.87 14.31 -2.86
C ARG A 153 -6.77 13.63 -2.04
N THR A 154 -6.68 12.31 -2.08
CA THR A 154 -5.68 11.56 -1.31
C THR A 154 -4.27 11.75 -1.84
N ASN A 155 -4.11 11.91 -3.16
CA ASN A 155 -2.78 11.99 -3.78
C ASN A 155 -2.29 13.44 -3.97
N PHE A 156 -3.18 14.42 -4.14
CA PHE A 156 -2.80 15.77 -4.57
C PHE A 156 -3.29 16.92 -3.69
N ALA A 157 -4.20 16.70 -2.72
CA ALA A 157 -4.73 17.81 -1.90
C ALA A 157 -3.82 18.22 -0.72
N GLY A 158 -2.73 17.48 -0.48
CA GLY A 158 -1.73 17.81 0.53
C GLY A 158 -0.55 18.60 -0.03
N VAL A 159 0.18 19.28 0.85
CA VAL A 159 1.50 19.85 0.53
C VAL A 159 2.55 18.84 0.99
N PRO A 160 3.38 18.28 0.09
CA PRO A 160 4.49 17.43 0.49
C PRO A 160 5.42 18.16 1.47
N GLN A 161 6.00 17.43 2.42
CA GLN A 161 7.06 17.99 3.26
C GLN A 161 8.25 18.44 2.39
N SER A 162 8.88 19.55 2.75
CA SER A 162 10.01 20.08 1.98
C SER A 162 11.25 19.21 2.16
N GLU A 163 12.15 19.24 1.16
CA GLU A 163 13.44 18.53 1.26
C GLU A 163 14.26 19.05 2.46
N GLN A 164 14.20 20.36 2.74
CA GLN A 164 14.84 20.96 3.92
C GLN A 164 14.32 20.36 5.24
N HIS A 165 13.01 20.09 5.32
CA HIS A 165 12.45 19.44 6.50
C HIS A 165 12.91 18.00 6.62
N ARG A 166 12.99 17.28 5.49
CA ARG A 166 13.53 15.92 5.46
C ARG A 166 14.99 15.87 5.93
N GLU A 167 15.86 16.72 5.39
CA GLU A 167 17.27 16.82 5.78
C GLU A 167 17.44 17.13 7.28
N TYR A 168 16.57 18.00 7.81
CA TYR A 168 16.53 18.28 9.24
C TYR A 168 16.20 17.01 10.06
N ILE A 169 15.17 16.25 9.67
CA ILE A 169 14.80 15.01 10.36
C ILE A 169 15.93 13.97 10.28
N GLU A 170 16.56 13.80 9.12
CA GLU A 170 17.70 12.89 8.94
C GLU A 170 18.88 13.28 9.86
N THR A 171 19.16 14.58 9.97
CA THR A 171 20.19 15.12 10.89
C THR A 171 19.86 14.83 12.35
N GLU A 172 18.60 15.00 12.76
CA GLU A 172 18.18 14.70 14.14
C GLU A 172 18.29 13.20 14.45
N ILE A 173 17.96 12.31 13.50
CA ILE A 173 18.13 10.86 13.66
C ILE A 173 19.60 10.51 13.94
N GLU A 174 20.56 11.07 13.18
CA GLU A 174 21.98 10.78 13.38
C GLU A 174 22.51 11.30 14.72
N LYS A 175 22.02 12.47 15.18
CA LYS A 175 22.35 12.96 16.53
C LYS A 175 21.86 12.02 17.62
N GLU A 176 20.64 11.50 17.51
CA GLU A 176 20.10 10.56 18.50
C GLU A 176 20.84 9.22 18.50
N LYS A 177 21.21 8.70 17.33
CA LYS A 177 22.07 7.49 17.23
C LYS A 177 23.41 7.69 17.95
N ALA A 178 24.06 8.84 17.75
CA ALA A 178 25.37 9.11 18.36
C ALA A 178 25.34 9.12 19.90
N LYS A 179 24.20 9.49 20.51
CA LYS A 179 24.03 9.48 21.97
C LYS A 179 23.97 8.08 22.58
N GLN A 180 23.59 7.07 21.79
CA GLN A 180 23.42 5.69 22.25
C GLN A 180 24.73 4.88 22.25
N VAL A 181 25.82 5.47 21.75
CA VAL A 181 27.16 4.84 21.65
C VAL A 181 28.06 5.22 22.85
N ILE A 182 27.57 6.03 23.78
CA ILE A 182 28.24 6.46 25.03
C ILE A 182 27.60 5.75 26.21
#